data_AF-A0A9P6D7Z8-F1
#
_entry.id   AF-A0A9P6D7Z8-F1
#
_cell.length_a   1.000
_cell.length_b   1.000
_cell.length_c   1.000
_cell.angle_alpha   90.00
_cell.angle_beta   90.00
_cell.angle_gamma   90.00
#
_symmetry.space_group_name_H-M   'P 1'
#
loop_
_entity.id
_entity.type
_entity.pdbx_description
1 polymer ?
#
loop_
_entity_poly.entity_id
_entity_poly.type
_entity_poly.pdbx_seq_one_letter_code
_entity_poly.pdbx_strand_id
1 'polypeptide(L)'
;DIWLADVFQQLKDHEGNPFLSQSPTEGRLVFGLSVNSFEPNSAKPGQTHNSATRVCIVCYNFPPHLRYLPENIYIVGIIPSPAKPDTTHIN
;
A
#
# COMPACT_ATOMS: atom_id res chain seq x y z
N ASP A 1 -8.50 -15.92 1.93
CA ASP A 1 -8.27 -14.81 0.98
C ASP A 1 -9.09 -13.62 1.44
N ILE A 2 -8.71 -12.38 1.13
CA ILE A 2 -9.44 -11.15 1.51
C ILE A 2 -10.89 -11.19 1.03
N TRP A 3 -11.16 -11.86 -0.10
CA TRP A 3 -12.49 -12.00 -0.69
C TRP A 3 -13.48 -12.77 0.21
N LEU A 4 -12.98 -13.46 1.24
CA LEU A 4 -13.80 -14.13 2.23
C LEU A 4 -14.25 -13.20 3.37
N ALA A 5 -13.70 -11.98 3.45
CA ALA A 5 -14.07 -11.03 4.49
C ALA A 5 -15.44 -10.42 4.21
N ASP A 6 -16.26 -10.28 5.26
CA ASP A 6 -17.62 -9.76 5.20
C ASP A 6 -17.71 -8.40 4.50
N VAL A 7 -16.71 -7.53 4.73
CA VAL A 7 -16.66 -6.20 4.11
C VAL A 7 -16.72 -6.25 2.58
N PHE A 8 -16.08 -7.24 1.94
CA PHE A 8 -16.09 -7.36 0.47
C PHE A 8 -17.33 -8.09 -0.05
N GLN A 9 -17.88 -9.02 0.74
CA GLN A 9 -19.11 -9.73 0.37
C GLN A 9 -20.36 -8.85 0.50
N GLN A 10 -20.35 -7.91 1.43
CA GLN A 10 -21.49 -7.05 1.77
C GLN A 10 -21.35 -5.63 1.21
N LEU A 11 -20.24 -5.29 0.56
CA LEU A 11 -20.06 -4.00 -0.09
C LEU A 11 -21.13 -3.84 -1.18
N LYS A 12 -21.86 -2.72 -1.14
CA LYS A 12 -22.92 -2.40 -2.09
C LYS A 12 -22.56 -1.16 -2.90
N ASP A 13 -23.02 -1.12 -4.15
CA ASP A 13 -23.00 0.09 -4.95
C ASP A 13 -24.14 1.06 -4.56
N HIS A 14 -24.21 2.20 -5.25
CA HIS A 14 -25.21 3.24 -5.00
C HIS A 14 -26.65 2.76 -5.21
N GLU A 15 -26.86 1.66 -5.94
CA GLU A 15 -28.17 1.06 -6.19
C GLU A 15 -28.50 -0.06 -5.19
N GLY A 16 -27.58 -0.38 -4.28
CA GLY A 16 -27.75 -1.42 -3.26
C GLY A 16 -27.39 -2.84 -3.73
N ASN A 17 -26.86 -2.99 -4.94
CA ASN A 17 -26.41 -4.27 -5.49
C ASN A 17 -24.99 -4.61 -5.00
N PRO A 18 -24.58 -5.90 -4.97
CA PRO A 18 -23.22 -6.25 -4.56
C PRO A 18 -22.19 -5.57 -5.46
N PHE A 19 -21.29 -4.80 -4.85
CA PHE A 19 -20.32 -3.97 -5.56
C PHE A 19 -19.39 -4.82 -6.42
N LEU A 20 -18.98 -6.03 -6.02
CA LEU A 20 -18.03 -6.82 -6.82
C LEU A 20 -18.70 -7.71 -7.89
N SER A 21 -19.97 -7.47 -8.20
CA SER A 21 -20.65 -8.15 -9.31
C SER A 21 -20.01 -7.80 -10.66
N GLN A 22 -20.02 -8.75 -11.60
CA GLN A 22 -19.53 -8.51 -12.95
C GLN A 22 -20.37 -7.42 -13.64
N SER A 23 -19.70 -6.38 -14.15
CA SER A 23 -20.31 -5.35 -14.99
C SER A 23 -19.71 -5.42 -16.40
N PRO A 24 -20.53 -5.40 -17.46
CA PRO A 24 -20.04 -5.36 -18.84
C PRO A 24 -19.50 -3.98 -19.23
N THR A 25 -19.81 -2.92 -18.48
CA THR A 25 -19.50 -1.53 -18.85
C THR A 25 -18.37 -0.90 -18.03
N GLU A 26 -18.00 -1.48 -16.89
CA GLU A 26 -16.98 -0.92 -16.00
C GLU A 26 -16.13 -1.99 -15.30
N GLY A 27 -14.87 -1.64 -15.00
CA GLY A 27 -13.98 -2.46 -14.19
C GLY A 27 -14.12 -2.12 -12.71
N ARG A 28 -14.39 -3.13 -11.88
CA ARG A 28 -14.47 -2.98 -10.42
C ARG A 28 -13.23 -3.57 -9.76
N LEU A 29 -12.31 -2.69 -9.37
CA LEU A 29 -10.99 -3.06 -8.85
C LEU A 29 -10.87 -2.79 -7.35
N VAL A 30 -10.16 -3.67 -6.66
CA VAL A 30 -9.81 -3.51 -5.24
C VAL A 30 -8.31 -3.46 -5.10
N PHE A 31 -7.84 -2.40 -4.46
CA PHE A 31 -6.43 -2.15 -4.22
C PHE A 31 -6.12 -2.19 -2.73
N GLY A 32 -5.01 -2.85 -2.38
CA GLY A 32 -4.40 -2.73 -1.07
C GLY A 32 -3.36 -1.62 -1.08
N LEU A 33 -3.42 -0.72 -0.10
CA LEU A 33 -2.39 0.27 0.17
C LEU A 33 -1.52 -0.22 1.33
N SER A 34 -0.21 -0.28 1.11
CA SER A 34 0.78 -0.59 2.14
C SER A 34 1.71 0.61 2.32
N VAL A 35 1.79 1.11 3.55
CA VAL A 35 2.71 2.19 3.94
C VAL A 35 3.65 1.63 4.98
N ASN A 36 4.92 1.43 4.63
CA ASN A 36 5.90 0.81 5.53
C ASN A 36 7.23 1.56 5.56
N SER A 37 7.71 1.84 6.77
CA SER A 37 9.02 2.43 7.01
C SER A 37 10.11 1.36 6.95
N PHE A 38 11.24 1.72 6.36
CA PHE A 38 12.43 0.88 6.31
C PHE A 38 13.68 1.73 6.54
N GLU A 39 14.76 1.09 6.99
CA GLU A 39 16.06 1.72 7.17
C GLU A 39 16.97 1.31 6.00
N PRO A 40 17.22 2.20 5.01
CA PRO A 40 18.01 1.88 3.83
C PRO A 40 19.45 1.50 4.16
N ASN A 41 19.98 2.04 5.26
CA ASN A 41 21.37 1.91 5.67
C ASN A 41 21.59 0.95 6.84
N SER A 42 20.57 0.18 7.25
CA SER A 42 20.65 -0.77 8.37
C SER A 42 21.81 -1.77 8.26
N ALA A 43 22.27 -2.08 7.04
CA ALA A 43 23.39 -2.98 6.79
C ALA A 43 24.80 -2.35 6.93
N LYS A 44 24.91 -1.03 7.15
CA LYS A 44 26.19 -0.30 7.22
C LYS A 44 26.44 0.22 8.64
N PRO A 45 27.29 -0.44 9.45
CA PRO A 45 27.62 0.02 10.78
C PRO A 45 28.24 1.43 10.73
N GLY A 46 27.70 2.36 11.54
CA GLY A 46 28.27 3.71 11.72
C GLY A 46 27.67 4.82 10.86
N GLN A 47 26.69 4.56 10.00
CA GLN A 47 25.92 5.63 9.35
C GLN A 47 24.75 6.11 10.21
N THR A 48 24.36 7.37 10.03
CA THR A 48 23.18 7.96 10.69
C THR A 48 21.92 7.18 10.32
N HIS A 49 21.11 6.93 11.35
CA HIS A 49 19.80 6.30 11.23
C HIS A 49 18.88 7.22 10.41
N ASN A 50 18.64 6.85 9.16
CA ASN A 50 17.72 7.53 8.28
C ASN A 50 16.63 6.53 7.90
N SER A 51 15.39 6.75 8.31
CA SER A 51 14.25 5.95 7.84
C SER A 51 13.70 6.53 6.53
N ALA A 52 13.12 5.68 5.70
CA ALA A 52 12.28 6.08 4.58
C ALA A 52 10.99 5.29 4.60
N THR A 53 9.87 5.91 4.25
CA THR A 53 8.56 5.28 4.21
C THR A 53 8.16 5.01 2.78
N ARG A 54 7.96 3.75 2.43
CA ARG A 54 7.49 3.35 1.10
C ARG A 54 5.97 3.27 1.09
N VAL A 55 5.37 3.80 0.04
CA VAL A 55 3.93 3.66 -0.25
C VAL A 55 3.77 2.75 -1.46
N CYS A 56 3.17 1.59 -1.26
CA CYS A 56 2.94 0.56 -2.27
C CYS A 56 1.44 0.31 -2.47
N ILE A 57 1.06 0.01 -3.71
CA ILE A 57 -0.27 -0.45 -4.07
C ILE A 57 -0.18 -1.86 -4.67
N VAL A 58 -1.12 -2.72 -4.28
CA VAL A 58 -1.30 -4.08 -4.83
C VAL A 58 -2.71 -4.23 -5.36
N CYS A 59 -2.87 -4.74 -6.58
CA CYS A 59 -4.18 -5.08 -7.14
C CYS A 59 -4.62 -6.46 -6.65
N TYR A 60 -5.71 -6.53 -5.88
CA TYR A 60 -6.19 -7.79 -5.33
C TYR A 60 -6.98 -8.64 -6.33
N ASN A 61 -7.44 -8.04 -7.44
CA ASN A 61 -8.14 -8.75 -8.51
C ASN A 61 -7.26 -9.79 -9.23
N PHE A 62 -5.94 -9.75 -9.05
CA PHE A 62 -5.08 -10.84 -9.50
C PHE A 62 -5.27 -12.11 -8.66
N PRO A 63 -5.04 -13.30 -9.25
CA PRO A 63 -4.91 -14.54 -8.50
C PRO A 63 -3.90 -14.40 -7.35
N PRO A 64 -4.12 -15.05 -6.18
CA PRO A 64 -3.28 -14.89 -5.00
C PRO A 64 -1.78 -15.04 -5.26
N HIS A 65 -1.40 -15.97 -6.14
CA HIS A 65 0.00 -16.27 -6.48
C HIS A 65 0.66 -15.21 -7.39
N LEU A 66 -0.10 -14.29 -7.98
CA LEU A 66 0.42 -13.22 -8.84
C LEU A 66 0.51 -11.87 -8.14
N ARG A 67 -0.34 -11.61 -7.12
CA ARG A 67 -0.50 -10.28 -6.49
C ARG A 67 0.80 -9.65 -5.99
N TYR A 68 1.67 -10.48 -5.41
CA TYR A 68 2.88 -10.01 -4.72
C TYR A 68 4.17 -10.28 -5.51
N LEU A 69 4.04 -10.64 -6.80
CA LEU A 69 5.19 -10.67 -7.68
C LEU A 69 5.73 -9.24 -7.88
N PRO A 70 7.05 -9.03 -7.98
CA PRO A 70 7.65 -7.70 -8.12
C PRO A 70 7.03 -6.86 -9.25
N GLU A 71 6.66 -7.50 -10.37
CA GLU A 71 6.01 -6.87 -11.52
C GLU A 71 4.57 -6.39 -11.27
N ASN A 72 3.90 -6.89 -10.23
CA ASN A 72 2.51 -6.56 -9.89
C ASN A 72 2.37 -5.65 -8.65
N ILE A 73 3.50 -5.24 -8.07
CA ILE A 73 3.53 -4.27 -6.96
C ILE A 73 3.89 -2.90 -7.53
N TYR A 74 3.00 -1.93 -7.36
CA TYR A 74 3.24 -0.55 -7.78
C TYR A 74 3.77 0.29 -6.60
N ILE A 75 4.95 0.88 -6.73
CA ILE A 75 5.49 1.83 -5.75
C ILE A 75 5.03 3.23 -6.14
N VAL A 76 4.10 3.78 -5.37
CA VAL A 76 3.54 5.13 -5.60
C VAL A 76 4.56 6.20 -5.23
N GLY A 77 5.35 5.95 -4.19
CA GLY A 77 6.33 6.92 -3.73
C GLY A 77 7.14 6.46 -2.53
N ILE A 78 8.16 7.25 -2.21
CA ILE A 78 9.01 7.10 -1.04
C ILE A 78 9.05 8.45 -0.32
N ILE A 79 8.63 8.45 0.94
CA ILE A 79 8.67 9.62 1.82
C ILE A 79 9.96 9.53 2.62
N PRO A 80 10.93 10.43 2.44
CA PRO A 80 12.13 10.45 3.28
C PRO A 80 11.78 10.86 4.71
N SER A 81 12.55 10.38 5.69
CA SER A 81 12.47 10.92 7.05
C SER A 81 12.63 12.45 7.02
N PRO A 82 11.93 13.18 7.90
CA PRO A 82 12.24 14.58 8.15
C PRO A 82 13.74 14.74 8.41
N ALA A 83 14.31 15.84 7.92
CA ALA A 83 15.67 16.23 8.29
C ALA A 83 15.74 16.30 9.82
N LYS A 84 16.88 15.88 10.38
CA LYS A 84 17.13 15.96 11.83
C LYS A 84 16.78 17.39 12.29
N PRO A 85 15.93 17.56 13.31
CA PRO A 85 15.61 18.89 13.81
C PRO A 85 16.91 19.58 14.22
N ASP A 86 17.08 20.82 13.75
CA ASP A 86 18.28 21.58 14.01
C ASP A 86 18.36 21.91 15.50
N THR A 87 19.51 21.66 16.13
CA THR A 87 19.69 21.79 17.60
C THR A 87 19.57 23.22 18.11
N THR A 88 19.45 24.19 17.20
CA THR A 88 19.34 25.63 17.46
C THR A 88 17.90 26.10 17.68
N HIS A 89 16.88 25.28 17.40
CA HIS A 89 15.49 25.59 17.75
C HIS A 89 15.06 24.81 18.99
N ILE A 90 15.51 25.29 20.15
CA ILE A 90 14.88 24.98 21.44
C ILE A 90 13.93 26.15 21.72
N ASN A 91 12.64 25.83 21.85
CA ASN A 91 11.57 26.79 22.13
C ASN A 91 11.72 27.41 23.52
#